data_AF-A0A8H5W985-F1
#
_entry.id   AF-A0A8H5W985-F1
#
_cell.length_a   1.000
_cell.length_b   1.000
_cell.length_c   1.000
_cell.angle_alpha   90.00
_cell.angle_beta   90.00
_cell.angle_gamma   90.00
#
_symmetry.space_group_name_H-M   'P 1'
#
loop_
_entity.id
_entity.type
_entity.pdbx_description
1 polymer ?
#
loop_
_entity_poly.entity_id
_entity_poly.type
_entity_poly.pdbx_seq_one_letter_code
_entity_poly.pdbx_strand_id
1 'polypeptide(L)'
;MHSLSLLSLFTLFSSAHASYVQFKDCSVPSSSGYSYDPNSLDVYLDEHSNGTTTLSLGITGNYPTIASCHRSLLDNASVELSLEALGGTTRYNGEIQNATCRTREFKQINMVFYMQDLEVLFRIKDPKPLAAYEFEINIDAPDHFSVACLNGFLTPDIGYTVQEVSFWIPALTFILVVLAAVGREWYNLVHPLREDDESGQETSISRAHLTRIADCLAYIQFIFFSSALSLRQPGFLQAVVSSTSWSTLMTRRGIVWRHSLYYGIRDGIHEINGTFGGTSGLEHMTQVMGAPVTVETWTNIATLAVVILALLYAVIQAGLHLRWTRDWFQQSGRWMIDRSSKPHKATIWVALRVYLSYLLLPLTAWTTYQLDSVSLRPVYYTILVIVVVALLIIGCWWGMSRSPQDMGYLLVDNLHKQTPEEPSRTQDYYSYVTFILLFARGVIIGGLQRFGTVQLFSLMACEVIQLGFLAWAGATSELLSKPVLIAGARLSALLLCLGMIPDLWTHIAASLRPSPTLKTPNNKNRPNEPKHHGSRQKQQSIKLSKLLLLLRQQILPRFRARIARTSPDILPLSPPRKICIKSLSIRPTTARALRITLFTAPSAFSVV
;
A
#
# COMPACT_ATOMS: atom_id res chain seq x y z
N MET A 1 44.18 -17.70 -33.59
CA MET A 1 43.49 -16.41 -33.83
C MET A 1 42.59 -16.15 -32.62
N HIS A 2 43.16 -15.82 -31.45
CA HIS A 2 43.52 -14.46 -31.01
C HIS A 2 42.34 -13.49 -31.05
N SER A 3 41.58 -13.42 -29.96
CA SER A 3 41.14 -12.17 -29.31
C SER A 3 40.25 -12.48 -28.09
N LEU A 4 40.84 -13.10 -27.08
CA LEU A 4 40.29 -13.24 -25.71
C LEU A 4 41.35 -12.71 -24.75
N SER A 5 41.61 -11.41 -24.80
CA SER A 5 42.43 -10.68 -23.82
C SER A 5 42.43 -9.20 -24.22
N LEU A 6 41.45 -8.41 -23.72
CA LEU A 6 41.48 -6.94 -23.64
C LEU A 6 40.17 -6.36 -23.08
N LEU A 7 39.65 -6.92 -21.99
CA LEU A 7 38.56 -6.29 -21.23
C LEU A 7 38.72 -6.50 -19.72
N SER A 8 39.97 -6.50 -19.24
CA SER A 8 40.32 -6.56 -17.81
C SER A 8 41.03 -5.30 -17.31
N LEU A 9 40.78 -4.12 -17.91
CA LEU A 9 41.48 -2.89 -17.49
C LEU A 9 40.62 -1.63 -17.57
N PHE A 10 39.38 -1.71 -17.08
CA PHE A 10 38.53 -0.52 -16.83
C PHE A 10 37.80 -0.57 -15.46
N THR A 11 38.24 -1.39 -14.51
CA THR A 11 37.69 -1.43 -13.14
C THR A 11 38.62 -0.79 -12.10
N LEU A 12 39.37 0.25 -12.48
CA LEU A 12 40.25 0.98 -11.56
C LEU A 12 40.05 2.49 -11.71
N PHE A 13 38.79 2.94 -11.61
CA PHE A 13 38.43 4.27 -11.09
C PHE A 13 36.95 4.18 -10.70
N SER A 14 36.67 3.47 -9.60
CA SER A 14 35.43 3.75 -8.87
C SER A 14 35.64 5.13 -8.28
N SER A 15 35.20 6.17 -8.97
CA SER A 15 34.93 7.44 -8.31
C SER A 15 33.92 7.10 -7.23
N ALA A 16 34.40 7.02 -5.99
CA ALA A 16 33.61 6.71 -4.81
C ALA A 16 32.51 7.75 -4.75
N HIS A 17 31.35 7.36 -5.23
CA HIS A 17 30.13 8.07 -4.97
C HIS A 17 29.58 7.48 -3.68
N ALA A 18 28.93 8.31 -2.89
CA ALA A 18 28.27 7.87 -1.66
C ALA A 18 26.76 8.04 -1.83
N SER A 19 26.00 7.24 -1.10
CA SER A 19 24.53 7.26 -1.13
C SER A 19 24.01 8.32 -0.17
N TYR A 20 23.04 9.12 -0.61
CA TYR A 20 22.46 10.14 0.25
C TYR A 20 21.57 9.50 1.33
N VAL A 21 21.75 9.91 2.58
CA VAL A 21 20.97 9.43 3.72
C VAL A 21 20.31 10.59 4.45
N GLN A 22 19.04 10.41 4.83
CA GLN A 22 18.30 11.40 5.59
C GLN A 22 18.70 11.37 7.07
N PHE A 23 18.97 12.54 7.65
CA PHE A 23 19.33 12.71 9.07
C PHE A 23 18.58 13.88 9.73
N LYS A 24 18.63 13.92 11.06
CA LYS A 24 18.05 14.90 11.96
C LYS A 24 19.10 15.39 12.96
N ASP A 25 19.10 16.68 13.28
CA ASP A 25 19.83 17.16 14.46
C ASP A 25 19.20 16.71 15.77
N CYS A 26 20.02 16.12 16.64
CA CYS A 26 19.61 15.86 18.01
C CYS A 26 19.61 17.16 18.81
N SER A 27 18.87 17.21 19.91
CA SER A 27 18.90 18.36 20.81
C SER A 27 20.24 18.43 21.55
N VAL A 28 21.18 19.20 21.02
CA VAL A 28 22.47 19.46 21.69
C VAL A 28 22.31 20.65 22.65
N PRO A 29 22.76 20.56 23.90
CA PRO A 29 22.78 21.72 24.79
C PRO A 29 23.71 22.81 24.22
N SER A 30 23.13 23.97 23.94
CA SER A 30 23.78 25.17 23.38
C SER A 30 24.81 25.79 24.34
N SER A 31 25.93 25.11 24.62
CA SER A 31 26.94 25.60 25.56
C SER A 31 28.33 25.84 25.00
N SER A 32 28.56 25.72 23.68
CA SER A 32 29.88 25.96 23.09
C SER A 32 29.84 27.00 21.96
N GLY A 33 30.96 27.72 21.78
CA GLY A 33 31.16 28.67 20.67
C GLY A 33 31.43 28.00 19.32
N TYR A 34 31.27 26.68 19.24
CA TYR A 34 31.43 25.87 18.03
C TYR A 34 30.04 25.45 17.56
N SER A 35 29.65 25.87 16.36
CA SER A 35 28.43 25.43 15.69
C SER A 35 28.82 24.75 14.39
N TYR A 36 28.45 23.48 14.28
CA TYR A 36 28.57 22.69 13.05
C TYR A 36 27.16 22.40 12.56
N ASP A 37 26.83 22.89 11.37
CA ASP A 37 25.49 22.80 10.78
C ASP A 37 25.58 22.01 9.47
N PRO A 38 25.45 20.67 9.55
CA PRO A 38 25.57 19.81 8.40
C PRO A 38 24.34 19.92 7.49
N ASN A 39 24.58 20.00 6.19
CA ASN A 39 23.55 20.10 5.15
C ASN A 39 23.32 18.79 4.39
N SER A 40 24.34 17.96 4.22
CA SER A 40 24.20 16.62 3.64
C SER A 40 24.96 15.57 4.43
N LEU A 41 24.43 14.36 4.38
CA LEU A 41 25.07 13.16 4.89
C LEU A 41 25.06 12.14 3.77
N ASP A 42 26.25 11.77 3.34
CA ASP A 42 26.47 10.77 2.32
C ASP A 42 27.13 9.55 2.98
N VAL A 43 26.63 8.37 2.71
CA VAL A 43 27.05 7.14 3.38
C VAL A 43 27.39 6.09 2.33
N TYR A 44 28.49 5.40 2.54
CA TYR A 44 28.98 4.32 1.70
C TYR A 44 29.36 3.14 2.57
N LEU A 45 28.87 1.94 2.21
CA LEU A 45 29.17 0.70 2.90
C LEU A 45 30.00 -0.20 1.99
N ASP A 46 31.24 -0.47 2.40
CA ASP A 46 32.15 -1.38 1.71
C ASP A 46 32.24 -2.70 2.47
N GLU A 47 32.08 -3.81 1.76
CA GLU A 47 32.38 -5.13 2.29
C GLU A 47 33.71 -5.61 1.71
N HIS A 48 34.78 -5.57 2.53
CA HIS A 48 36.07 -6.08 2.11
C HIS A 48 36.09 -7.61 2.12
N SER A 49 36.83 -8.21 1.18
CA SER A 49 36.98 -9.68 1.03
C SER A 49 37.46 -10.42 2.28
N ASN A 50 38.05 -9.70 3.24
CA ASN A 50 38.53 -10.24 4.52
C ASN A 50 37.41 -10.36 5.59
N GLY A 51 36.15 -10.09 5.24
CA GLY A 51 35.01 -10.10 6.15
C GLY A 51 34.90 -8.86 7.04
N THR A 52 35.71 -7.83 6.79
CA THR A 52 35.62 -6.53 7.49
C THR A 52 34.76 -5.58 6.68
N THR A 53 33.65 -5.10 7.25
CA THR A 53 32.83 -4.07 6.62
C THR A 53 33.23 -2.69 7.11
N THR A 54 33.47 -1.76 6.20
CA THR A 54 33.76 -0.36 6.52
C THR A 54 32.59 0.52 6.10
N LEU A 55 32.09 1.32 7.04
CA LEU A 55 31.09 2.34 6.78
C LEU A 55 31.82 3.68 6.70
N SER A 56 31.84 4.32 5.55
CA SER A 56 32.35 5.68 5.39
C SER A 56 31.19 6.66 5.33
N LEU A 57 31.28 7.73 6.10
CA LEU A 57 30.33 8.83 6.09
C LEU A 57 31.03 10.10 5.62
N GLY A 58 30.46 10.75 4.62
CA GLY A 58 30.79 12.11 4.20
C GLY A 58 29.73 13.07 4.74
N ILE A 59 30.13 14.00 5.59
CA ILE A 59 29.25 15.04 6.13
C ILE A 59 29.66 16.35 5.48
N THR A 60 28.72 17.03 4.84
CA THR A 60 28.99 18.33 4.22
C THR A 60 28.25 19.46 4.93
N GLY A 61 28.94 20.54 5.26
CA GLY A 61 28.39 21.75 5.87
C GLY A 61 28.63 22.97 4.97
N ASN A 62 27.67 23.90 4.88
CA ASN A 62 27.82 25.13 4.09
C ASN A 62 28.08 26.31 5.02
N TYR A 63 29.12 27.07 4.71
CA TYR A 63 29.53 28.24 5.46
C TYR A 63 29.55 29.50 4.59
N PRO A 64 29.20 30.66 5.17
CA PRO A 64 29.17 31.92 4.43
C PRO A 64 30.57 32.49 4.15
N THR A 65 31.58 32.12 4.95
CA THR A 65 32.96 32.63 4.79
C THR A 65 33.98 31.52 4.95
N ILE A 66 35.11 31.62 4.24
CA ILE A 66 36.22 30.67 4.34
C ILE A 66 36.80 30.61 5.76
N ALA A 67 36.85 31.77 6.45
CA ALA A 67 37.31 31.84 7.82
C ALA A 67 36.37 31.11 8.79
N SER A 68 35.04 31.14 8.54
CA SER A 68 34.09 30.35 9.33
C SER A 68 34.26 28.85 9.07
N CYS A 69 34.47 28.46 7.81
CA CYS A 69 34.73 27.06 7.45
C CYS A 69 36.00 26.52 8.14
N HIS A 70 37.09 27.28 8.12
CA HIS A 70 38.33 26.91 8.81
C HIS A 70 38.24 26.94 10.34
N ARG A 71 37.37 27.76 10.93
CA ARG A 71 37.13 27.72 12.40
C ARG A 71 36.30 26.53 12.83
N SER A 72 35.42 26.04 11.96
CA SER A 72 34.62 24.83 12.17
C SER A 72 35.37 23.55 11.79
N LEU A 73 36.62 23.65 11.34
CA LEU A 73 37.48 22.52 10.99
C LEU A 73 37.87 21.76 12.26
N LEU A 74 37.38 20.54 12.34
CA LEU A 74 37.47 19.66 13.49
C LEU A 74 38.78 18.86 13.47
N ASP A 75 39.93 19.54 13.45
CA ASP A 75 41.26 18.93 13.27
C ASP A 75 41.65 17.89 14.36
N ASN A 76 40.85 17.75 15.42
CA ASN A 76 40.99 16.73 16.48
C ASN A 76 39.63 16.33 17.10
N ALA A 77 38.53 16.34 16.33
CA ALA A 77 37.26 15.86 16.87
C ALA A 77 37.24 14.34 17.03
N SER A 78 36.51 13.87 18.04
CA SER A 78 36.10 12.47 18.13
C SER A 78 34.70 12.33 17.56
N VAL A 79 34.51 11.36 16.67
CA VAL A 79 33.19 11.03 16.13
C VAL A 79 32.81 9.64 16.64
N GLU A 80 31.72 9.57 17.40
CA GLU A 80 31.15 8.32 17.88
C GLU A 80 29.89 7.99 17.07
N LEU A 81 29.82 6.78 16.52
CA LEU A 81 28.64 6.25 15.87
C LEU A 81 28.00 5.23 16.79
N SER A 82 26.74 5.45 17.12
CA SER A 82 25.90 4.46 17.79
C SER A 82 24.90 3.88 16.79
N LEU A 83 24.91 2.56 16.65
CA LEU A 83 23.98 1.79 15.82
C LEU A 83 23.06 0.99 16.73
N GLU A 84 21.80 1.37 16.75
CA GLU A 84 20.73 0.66 17.42
C GLU A 84 20.06 -0.32 16.46
N ALA A 85 19.99 -1.59 16.87
CA ALA A 85 19.29 -2.63 16.16
C ALA A 85 18.48 -3.50 17.14
N LEU A 86 17.59 -4.33 16.61
CA LEU A 86 16.90 -5.37 17.37
C LEU A 86 17.94 -6.34 17.98
N GLY A 87 18.22 -6.17 19.27
CA GLY A 87 19.23 -6.93 20.02
C GLY A 87 20.21 -6.07 20.82
N GLY A 88 20.23 -4.75 20.64
CA GLY A 88 21.00 -3.81 21.44
C GLY A 88 21.61 -2.68 20.63
N THR A 89 22.23 -1.75 21.34
CA THR A 89 22.98 -0.62 20.75
C THR A 89 24.47 -0.95 20.75
N THR A 90 25.10 -0.81 19.60
CA THR A 90 26.55 -0.99 19.42
C THR A 90 27.18 0.37 19.12
N ARG A 91 28.35 0.64 19.71
CA ARG A 91 29.06 1.91 19.56
C ARG A 91 30.39 1.68 18.85
N TYR A 92 30.71 2.56 17.92
CA TYR A 92 31.91 2.52 17.08
C TYR A 92 32.58 3.89 17.11
N ASN A 93 33.89 3.91 17.29
CA ASN A 93 34.68 5.12 17.16
C ASN A 93 35.08 5.29 15.70
N GLY A 94 34.89 6.49 15.16
CA GLY A 94 35.26 6.84 13.80
C GLY A 94 36.71 7.30 13.68
N GLU A 95 37.35 6.94 12.56
CA GLU A 95 38.64 7.47 12.13
C GLU A 95 38.38 8.58 11.10
N ILE A 96 38.76 9.83 11.42
CA ILE A 96 38.65 10.95 10.46
C ILE A 96 39.70 10.74 9.37
N GLN A 97 39.26 10.58 8.13
CA GLN A 97 40.14 10.38 6.99
C GLN A 97 40.50 11.70 6.30
N ASN A 98 39.52 12.58 6.18
CA ASN A 98 39.68 13.83 5.47
C ASN A 98 38.76 14.90 6.08
N ALA A 99 39.32 16.07 6.37
CA ALA A 99 38.55 17.25 6.76
C ALA A 99 39.08 18.42 5.93
N THR A 100 38.29 18.88 4.96
CA THR A 100 38.73 19.98 4.08
C THR A 100 37.63 21.00 3.85
N CYS A 101 38.05 22.25 3.66
CA CYS A 101 37.17 23.31 3.21
C CYS A 101 37.39 23.55 1.70
N ARG A 102 36.33 23.37 0.90
CA ARG A 102 36.33 23.60 -0.54
C ARG A 102 35.43 24.78 -0.91
N THR A 103 35.86 25.55 -1.90
CA THR A 103 35.06 26.64 -2.50
C THR A 103 34.27 26.09 -3.68
N ARG A 104 32.93 26.18 -3.64
CA ARG A 104 32.09 25.93 -4.82
C ARG A 104 31.52 27.23 -5.35
N GLU A 105 31.87 27.53 -6.59
CA GLU A 105 31.33 28.65 -7.34
C GLU A 105 30.14 28.20 -8.21
N PHE A 106 28.95 28.67 -7.87
CA PHE A 106 27.77 28.45 -8.71
C PHE A 106 27.64 29.59 -9.73
N LYS A 107 28.24 29.39 -10.90
CA LYS A 107 28.24 30.37 -12.00
C LYS A 107 26.84 30.81 -12.44
N GLN A 108 25.81 29.97 -12.28
CA GLN A 108 24.43 30.31 -12.66
C GLN A 108 23.76 31.35 -11.77
N ILE A 109 24.16 31.45 -10.49
CA ILE A 109 23.56 32.38 -9.51
C ILE A 109 24.57 33.40 -8.98
N ASN A 110 25.80 33.41 -9.51
CA ASN A 110 26.88 34.28 -9.09
C ASN A 110 27.12 34.28 -7.57
N MET A 111 26.97 33.10 -6.94
CA MET A 111 27.19 32.89 -5.51
C MET A 111 28.36 31.93 -5.29
N VAL A 112 29.13 32.21 -4.24
CA VAL A 112 30.24 31.37 -3.77
C VAL A 112 29.84 30.81 -2.41
N PHE A 113 29.85 29.49 -2.28
CA PHE A 113 29.65 28.80 -1.01
C PHE A 113 30.95 28.11 -0.59
N TYR A 114 31.24 28.15 0.70
CA TYR A 114 32.36 27.42 1.30
C TYR A 114 31.80 26.14 1.92
N MET A 115 32.12 24.99 1.34
CA MET A 115 31.71 23.68 1.83
C MET A 115 32.81 23.08 2.69
N GLN A 116 32.45 22.62 3.89
CA GLN A 116 33.30 21.76 4.69
C GLN A 116 32.91 20.31 4.39
N ASP A 117 33.86 19.53 3.88
CA ASP A 117 33.71 18.09 3.65
C ASP A 117 34.45 17.35 4.79
N LEU A 118 33.71 16.59 5.60
CA LEU A 118 34.22 15.74 6.67
C LEU A 118 33.97 14.27 6.33
N GLU A 119 35.02 13.51 6.08
CA GLU A 119 34.96 12.07 5.79
C GLU A 119 35.43 11.28 7.01
N VAL A 120 34.55 10.42 7.52
CA VAL A 120 34.80 9.59 8.71
C VAL A 120 34.58 8.12 8.35
N LEU A 121 35.52 7.27 8.74
CA LEU A 121 35.48 5.83 8.49
C LEU A 121 35.23 5.06 9.78
N PHE A 122 34.28 4.14 9.75
CA PHE A 122 33.94 3.24 10.86
C PHE A 122 34.17 1.80 10.45
N ARG A 123 34.84 1.02 11.30
CA ARG A 123 34.99 -0.42 11.12
C ARG A 123 33.87 -1.15 11.85
N ILE A 124 32.89 -1.64 11.09
CA ILE A 124 31.75 -2.38 11.63
C ILE A 124 32.06 -3.87 11.58
N LYS A 125 31.65 -4.60 12.62
CA LYS A 125 31.73 -6.06 12.68
C LYS A 125 30.36 -6.62 12.28
N ASP A 126 30.31 -7.31 11.15
CA ASP A 126 29.15 -8.08 10.64
C ASP A 126 27.81 -7.34 10.68
N PRO A 127 27.59 -6.32 9.82
CA PRO A 127 26.27 -5.72 9.64
C PRO A 127 25.31 -6.80 9.15
N LYS A 128 24.23 -7.01 9.89
CA LYS A 128 23.19 -7.97 9.52
C LYS A 128 22.34 -7.35 8.40
N PRO A 129 22.25 -7.99 7.22
CA PRO A 129 21.54 -7.43 6.07
C PRO A 129 20.02 -7.31 6.31
N LEU A 130 19.47 -8.04 7.28
CA LEU A 130 18.06 -8.01 7.67
C LEU A 130 17.79 -7.15 8.92
N ALA A 131 18.74 -6.30 9.32
CA ALA A 131 18.54 -5.35 10.41
C ALA A 131 18.14 -3.97 9.86
N ALA A 132 17.21 -3.31 10.53
CA ALA A 132 17.05 -1.87 10.43
C ALA A 132 17.94 -1.23 11.48
N TYR A 133 18.81 -0.33 11.07
CA TYR A 133 19.69 0.40 11.95
C TYR A 133 19.14 1.81 12.14
N GLU A 134 18.84 2.18 13.38
CA GLU A 134 18.79 3.59 13.76
C GLU A 134 20.21 3.99 14.14
N PHE A 135 20.72 5.04 13.50
CA PHE A 135 22.05 5.54 13.78
C PHE A 135 21.97 6.87 14.49
N GLU A 136 22.83 7.08 15.47
CA GLU A 136 23.09 8.37 16.09
C GLU A 136 24.60 8.62 16.09
N ILE A 137 25.00 9.70 15.41
CA ILE A 137 26.37 10.17 15.26
C ILE A 137 26.54 11.34 16.21
N ASN A 138 27.47 11.22 17.14
CA ASN A 138 27.89 12.31 18.02
C ASN A 138 29.26 12.81 17.58
N ILE A 139 29.35 14.11 17.32
CA ILE A 139 30.58 14.79 16.93
C ILE A 139 31.00 15.66 18.10
N ASP A 140 32.08 15.26 18.77
CA ASP A 140 32.61 15.95 19.92
C ASP A 140 33.89 16.72 19.57
N ALA A 141 33.97 17.96 20.05
CA ALA A 141 35.19 18.76 20.01
C ALA A 141 36.31 18.11 20.84
N PRO A 142 37.57 18.53 20.67
CA PRO A 142 38.71 18.01 21.45
C PRO A 142 38.53 18.06 22.97
N ASP A 143 37.69 18.97 23.46
CA ASP A 143 37.35 19.16 24.88
C ASP A 143 36.13 18.30 25.34
N HIS A 144 35.71 17.30 24.56
CA HIS A 144 34.52 16.45 24.77
C HIS A 144 33.18 17.21 24.86
N PHE A 145 33.11 18.39 24.25
CA PHE A 145 31.84 19.10 24.06
C PHE A 145 31.20 18.65 22.75
N SER A 146 29.95 18.19 22.81
CA SER A 146 29.19 17.85 21.62
C SER A 146 28.92 19.10 20.78
N VAL A 147 29.39 19.07 19.54
CA VAL A 147 29.27 20.16 18.56
C VAL A 147 28.08 19.93 17.65
N ALA A 148 27.85 18.67 17.28
CA ALA A 148 26.72 18.25 16.48
C ALA A 148 26.33 16.82 16.84
N CYS A 149 25.04 16.53 16.69
CA CYS A 149 24.51 15.17 16.80
C CYS A 149 23.54 14.94 15.66
N LEU A 150 23.71 13.83 14.94
CA LEU A 150 22.88 13.46 13.80
C LEU A 150 22.24 12.11 14.06
N ASN A 151 20.92 12.03 13.99
CA ASN A 151 20.16 10.79 14.07
C ASN A 151 19.46 10.51 12.73
N GLY A 152 19.51 9.28 12.24
CA GLY A 152 18.71 8.84 11.10
C GLY A 152 18.51 7.33 11.03
N PHE A 153 17.95 6.87 9.91
CA PHE A 153 17.78 5.45 9.61
C PHE A 153 18.72 5.03 8.50
N LEU A 154 19.38 3.89 8.69
CA LEU A 154 20.25 3.27 7.70
C LEU A 154 19.69 1.89 7.34
N THR A 155 19.49 1.67 6.04
CA THR A 155 19.01 0.39 5.50
C THR A 155 20.04 -0.19 4.54
N PRO A 156 20.86 -1.16 4.99
CA PRO A 156 21.85 -1.79 4.12
C PRO A 156 21.17 -2.60 3.01
N ASP A 157 21.96 -2.99 2.01
CA ASP A 157 21.52 -3.96 1.01
C ASP A 157 21.19 -5.30 1.71
N ILE A 158 20.00 -5.82 1.40
CA ILE A 158 19.52 -7.11 1.91
C ILE A 158 20.24 -8.29 1.23
N GLY A 159 20.99 -8.01 0.17
CA GLY A 159 21.75 -8.98 -0.61
C GLY A 159 20.93 -9.63 -1.72
N TYR A 160 21.63 -10.06 -2.77
CA TYR A 160 21.02 -10.62 -3.98
C TYR A 160 20.15 -11.86 -3.69
N THR A 161 20.59 -12.75 -2.79
CA THR A 161 19.87 -13.99 -2.45
C THR A 161 18.51 -13.71 -1.83
N VAL A 162 18.45 -12.81 -0.85
CA VAL A 162 17.20 -12.44 -0.16
C VAL A 162 16.26 -11.71 -1.12
N GLN A 163 16.80 -10.81 -1.95
CA GLN A 163 16.03 -10.10 -2.96
C GLN A 163 15.40 -11.07 -3.96
N GLU A 164 16.17 -12.03 -4.48
CA GLU A 164 15.70 -13.03 -5.43
C GLU A 164 14.64 -13.95 -4.81
N VAL A 165 14.87 -14.44 -3.59
CA VAL A 165 13.90 -15.26 -2.85
C VAL A 165 12.60 -14.49 -2.60
N SER A 166 12.69 -13.21 -2.21
CA SER A 166 11.54 -12.35 -1.94
C SER A 166 10.70 -12.07 -3.20
N PHE A 167 11.31 -12.07 -4.38
CA PHE A 167 10.62 -11.97 -5.65
C PHE A 167 9.98 -13.29 -6.08
N TRP A 168 10.74 -14.38 -6.05
CA TRP A 168 10.30 -15.67 -6.60
C TRP A 168 9.27 -16.38 -5.74
N ILE A 169 9.32 -16.28 -4.40
CA ILE A 169 8.34 -16.97 -3.53
C ILE A 169 6.90 -16.53 -3.87
N PRO A 170 6.55 -15.22 -3.87
CA PRO A 170 5.21 -14.77 -4.20
C PRO A 170 4.86 -15.02 -5.67
N ALA A 171 5.81 -14.83 -6.59
CA ALA A 171 5.60 -15.06 -8.02
C ALA A 171 5.30 -16.53 -8.33
N LEU A 172 6.11 -17.46 -7.82
CA LEU A 172 5.91 -18.90 -7.99
C LEU A 172 4.59 -19.35 -7.35
N THR A 173 4.26 -18.84 -6.16
CA THR A 173 2.98 -19.12 -5.50
C THR A 173 1.81 -18.69 -6.39
N PHE A 174 1.87 -17.48 -6.95
CA PHE A 174 0.84 -16.98 -7.85
C PHE A 174 0.74 -17.83 -9.13
N ILE A 175 1.87 -18.16 -9.77
CA ILE A 175 1.92 -19.02 -10.96
C ILE A 175 1.31 -20.40 -10.67
N LEU A 176 1.66 -21.03 -9.55
CA LEU A 176 1.11 -22.32 -9.15
C LEU A 176 -0.41 -22.26 -8.92
N VAL A 177 -0.92 -21.19 -8.31
CA VAL A 177 -2.36 -20.98 -8.13
C VAL A 177 -3.07 -20.83 -9.48
N VAL A 178 -2.50 -20.07 -10.41
CA VAL A 178 -3.03 -19.90 -11.77
C VAL A 178 -2.98 -21.22 -12.54
N LEU A 179 -1.86 -21.95 -12.51
CA LEU A 179 -1.73 -23.25 -13.17
C LEU A 179 -2.70 -24.29 -12.60
N ALA A 180 -2.90 -24.31 -11.28
CA ALA A 180 -3.87 -25.21 -10.65
C ALA A 180 -5.33 -24.86 -11.04
N ALA A 181 -5.65 -23.57 -11.18
CA ALA A 181 -6.96 -23.11 -11.64
C ALA A 181 -7.19 -23.49 -13.11
N VAL A 182 -6.24 -23.17 -13.99
CA VAL A 182 -6.33 -23.47 -15.43
C VAL A 182 -6.30 -24.97 -15.69
N GLY A 183 -5.45 -25.73 -14.99
CA GLY A 183 -5.32 -27.18 -15.16
C GLY A 183 -6.58 -27.95 -14.76
N ARG A 184 -7.26 -27.52 -13.70
CA ARG A 184 -8.57 -28.10 -13.32
C ARG A 184 -9.65 -27.77 -14.33
N GLU A 185 -9.67 -26.54 -14.81
CA GLU A 185 -10.64 -26.13 -15.84
C GLU A 185 -10.40 -26.90 -17.15
N TRP A 186 -9.14 -27.09 -17.54
CA TRP A 186 -8.75 -27.91 -18.67
C TRP A 186 -9.17 -29.38 -18.52
N TYR A 187 -8.92 -29.97 -17.34
CA TYR A 187 -9.30 -31.34 -17.04
C TYR A 187 -10.81 -31.55 -17.16
N ASN A 188 -11.61 -30.62 -16.64
CA ASN A 188 -13.07 -30.64 -16.73
C ASN A 188 -13.56 -30.51 -18.18
N LEU A 189 -12.85 -29.75 -19.03
CA LEU A 189 -13.17 -29.59 -20.45
C LEU A 189 -12.92 -30.89 -21.24
N VAL A 190 -11.86 -31.64 -20.91
CA VAL A 190 -11.48 -32.88 -21.61
C VAL A 190 -12.30 -34.08 -21.12
N HIS A 191 -12.66 -34.11 -19.83
CA HIS A 191 -13.47 -35.16 -19.21
C HIS A 191 -14.74 -34.54 -18.62
N PRO A 192 -15.76 -34.25 -19.44
CA PRO A 192 -17.05 -33.83 -18.91
C PRO A 192 -17.59 -34.96 -18.03
N LEU A 193 -17.83 -34.66 -16.75
CA LEU A 193 -18.47 -35.60 -15.83
C LEU A 193 -19.82 -35.97 -16.43
N ARG A 194 -20.07 -37.26 -16.62
CA ARG A 194 -21.31 -37.76 -17.21
C ARG A 194 -22.45 -37.43 -16.25
N GLU A 195 -23.44 -36.68 -16.74
CA GLU A 195 -24.70 -36.34 -16.08
C GLU A 195 -25.36 -37.61 -15.54
N ASP A 196 -25.15 -37.92 -14.25
CA ASP A 196 -26.01 -38.85 -13.50
C ASP A 196 -26.21 -38.43 -12.02
N ASP A 197 -25.63 -37.30 -11.56
CA ASP A 197 -25.95 -36.73 -10.25
C ASP A 197 -26.67 -35.38 -10.41
N GLU A 198 -28.00 -35.45 -10.30
CA GLU A 198 -28.88 -34.32 -10.01
C GLU A 198 -28.38 -33.57 -8.76
N SER A 199 -27.75 -32.40 -8.93
CA SER A 199 -27.97 -31.17 -8.14
C SER A 199 -26.75 -30.23 -8.18
N GLY A 200 -26.83 -29.15 -8.96
CA GLY A 200 -26.12 -27.87 -8.71
C GLY A 200 -24.59 -27.85 -8.57
N GLN A 201 -23.89 -28.96 -8.80
CA GLN A 201 -22.47 -29.11 -8.43
C GLN A 201 -21.52 -28.50 -9.44
N GLU A 202 -21.83 -28.58 -10.75
CA GLU A 202 -20.96 -28.04 -11.82
C GLU A 202 -20.79 -26.51 -11.76
N THR A 203 -21.83 -25.79 -11.34
CA THR A 203 -21.83 -24.32 -11.23
C THR A 203 -20.93 -23.79 -10.10
N SER A 204 -20.54 -24.65 -9.16
CA SER A 204 -19.70 -24.27 -8.01
C SER A 204 -18.19 -24.40 -8.27
N ILE A 205 -17.79 -25.28 -9.20
CA ILE A 205 -16.38 -25.67 -9.39
C ILE A 205 -15.60 -24.59 -10.15
N SER A 206 -16.10 -24.09 -11.30
CA SER A 206 -15.42 -23.04 -12.09
C SER A 206 -15.34 -21.69 -11.34
N ARG A 207 -16.37 -21.37 -10.52
CA ARG A 207 -16.43 -20.17 -9.65
C ARG A 207 -15.30 -20.14 -8.62
N ALA A 208 -15.05 -21.27 -7.97
CA ALA A 208 -14.05 -21.36 -6.91
C ALA A 208 -12.61 -21.16 -7.40
N HIS A 209 -12.34 -21.32 -8.70
CA HIS A 209 -10.99 -21.19 -9.26
C HIS A 209 -10.59 -19.73 -9.51
N LEU A 210 -11.48 -18.93 -10.09
CA LEU A 210 -11.23 -17.50 -10.32
C LEU A 210 -11.12 -16.74 -9.00
N THR A 211 -11.97 -17.06 -8.02
CA THR A 211 -11.90 -16.46 -6.69
C THR A 211 -10.58 -16.74 -5.97
N ARG A 212 -10.00 -17.94 -6.15
CA ARG A 212 -8.67 -18.27 -5.59
C ARG A 212 -7.53 -17.44 -6.18
N ILE A 213 -7.56 -17.18 -7.48
CA ILE A 213 -6.57 -16.31 -8.13
C ILE A 213 -6.71 -14.89 -7.56
N ALA A 214 -7.95 -14.40 -7.42
CA ALA A 214 -8.23 -13.07 -6.90
C ALA A 214 -7.78 -12.93 -5.44
N ASP A 215 -8.07 -13.91 -4.59
CA ASP A 215 -7.66 -13.91 -3.19
C ASP A 215 -6.14 -13.91 -3.03
N CYS A 216 -5.43 -14.74 -3.81
CA CYS A 216 -3.98 -14.80 -3.80
C CYS A 216 -3.36 -13.45 -4.23
N LEU A 217 -3.81 -12.90 -5.36
CA LEU A 217 -3.32 -11.61 -5.85
C LEU A 217 -3.61 -10.49 -4.85
N ALA A 218 -4.84 -10.42 -4.33
CA ALA A 218 -5.25 -9.39 -3.37
C ALA A 218 -4.45 -9.49 -2.05
N TYR A 219 -4.02 -10.69 -1.64
CA TYR A 219 -3.16 -10.86 -0.49
C TYR A 219 -1.73 -10.36 -0.74
N ILE A 220 -1.15 -10.65 -1.91
CA ILE A 220 0.17 -10.11 -2.29
C ILE A 220 0.10 -8.58 -2.38
N GLN A 221 -0.95 -8.03 -2.99
CA GLN A 221 -1.21 -6.59 -3.04
C GLN A 221 -1.32 -5.99 -1.62
N PHE A 222 -1.97 -6.67 -0.69
CA PHE A 222 -2.07 -6.25 0.70
C PHE A 222 -0.71 -6.23 1.42
N ILE A 223 0.16 -7.23 1.17
CA ILE A 223 1.51 -7.25 1.73
C ILE A 223 2.29 -6.00 1.26
N PHE A 224 2.24 -5.70 -0.04
CA PHE A 224 2.86 -4.49 -0.59
C PHE A 224 2.28 -3.20 0.03
N PHE A 225 0.95 -3.05 0.06
CA PHE A 225 0.35 -1.81 0.55
C PHE A 225 0.43 -1.65 2.07
N SER A 226 0.47 -2.73 2.85
CA SER A 226 0.65 -2.65 4.31
C SER A 226 2.08 -2.21 4.68
N SER A 227 3.08 -2.55 3.87
CA SER A 227 4.44 -2.05 4.05
C SER A 227 4.65 -0.62 3.48
N ALA A 228 3.78 -0.18 2.57
CA ALA A 228 3.74 1.18 2.02
C ALA A 228 2.89 2.17 2.84
N LEU A 229 2.49 1.81 4.06
CA LEU A 229 1.81 2.72 4.98
C LEU A 229 2.79 3.77 5.50
N SER A 230 2.31 4.99 5.74
CA SER A 230 3.13 6.10 6.28
C SER A 230 3.37 5.97 7.79
N LEU A 231 3.97 4.85 8.20
CA LEU A 231 4.35 4.53 9.58
C LEU A 231 5.88 4.44 9.69
N ARG A 232 6.43 4.45 10.91
CA ARG A 232 7.87 4.22 11.14
C ARG A 232 8.20 2.74 11.01
N GLN A 233 8.19 2.25 9.78
CA GLN A 233 8.49 0.85 9.48
C GLN A 233 10.00 0.60 9.46
N PRO A 234 10.47 -0.61 9.82
CA PRO A 234 11.87 -0.93 9.67
C PRO A 234 12.19 -0.98 8.17
N GLY A 235 13.30 -0.36 7.78
CA GLY A 235 13.65 -0.23 6.36
C GLY A 235 13.82 -1.57 5.63
N PHE A 236 14.32 -2.61 6.31
CA PHE A 236 14.47 -3.94 5.72
C PHE A 236 13.13 -4.52 5.22
N LEU A 237 12.02 -4.23 5.91
CA LEU A 237 10.70 -4.75 5.53
C LEU A 237 10.29 -4.18 4.17
N GLN A 238 10.52 -2.89 3.95
CA GLN A 238 10.19 -2.23 2.69
C GLN A 238 11.10 -2.74 1.56
N ALA A 239 12.40 -2.94 1.82
CA ALA A 239 13.32 -3.54 0.86
C ALA A 239 12.87 -4.95 0.41
N VAL A 240 12.54 -5.83 1.36
CA VAL A 240 12.06 -7.20 1.08
C VAL A 240 10.75 -7.18 0.30
N VAL A 241 9.76 -6.42 0.79
CA VAL A 241 8.40 -6.42 0.23
C VAL A 241 8.33 -5.70 -1.11
N SER A 242 9.25 -4.78 -1.41
CA SER A 242 9.33 -4.07 -2.69
C SER A 242 9.38 -5.01 -3.90
N SER A 243 9.92 -6.23 -3.72
CA SER A 243 9.97 -7.30 -4.72
C SER A 243 8.57 -7.77 -5.18
N THR A 244 7.52 -7.49 -4.40
CA THR A 244 6.13 -7.86 -4.71
C THR A 244 5.32 -6.76 -5.42
N SER A 245 5.96 -5.64 -5.75
CA SER A 245 5.38 -4.47 -6.42
C SER A 245 4.69 -4.77 -7.75
N TRP A 246 5.13 -5.80 -8.49
CA TRP A 246 4.50 -6.21 -9.75
C TRP A 246 3.01 -6.52 -9.59
N SER A 247 2.59 -6.98 -8.41
CA SER A 247 1.18 -7.28 -8.10
C SER A 247 0.30 -6.02 -8.03
N THR A 248 0.91 -4.84 -7.82
CA THR A 248 0.24 -3.54 -7.70
C THR A 248 0.39 -2.69 -8.95
N LEU A 249 0.79 -3.29 -10.08
CA LEU A 249 1.09 -2.63 -11.37
C LEU A 249 2.33 -1.73 -11.34
N MET A 250 3.05 -1.72 -10.22
CA MET A 250 4.28 -0.96 -10.09
C MET A 250 5.46 -1.83 -10.51
N THR A 251 6.25 -1.33 -11.45
CA THR A 251 7.43 -2.02 -11.97
C THR A 251 8.65 -1.11 -11.85
N ARG A 252 9.81 -1.67 -11.49
CA ARG A 252 11.08 -0.91 -11.40
C ARG A 252 11.40 -0.13 -12.68
N ARG A 253 11.14 -0.75 -13.83
CA ARG A 253 11.23 -0.10 -15.16
C ARG A 253 9.87 -0.13 -15.81
N GLY A 254 9.27 1.03 -16.00
CA GLY A 254 7.96 1.13 -16.63
C GLY A 254 8.01 1.10 -18.15
N ILE A 255 6.83 1.06 -18.76
CA ILE A 255 6.66 0.98 -20.22
C ILE A 255 7.05 2.30 -20.88
N VAL A 256 6.59 3.43 -20.31
CA VAL A 256 6.74 4.77 -20.88
C VAL A 256 8.04 5.39 -20.38
N TRP A 257 8.19 5.47 -19.06
CA TRP A 257 9.38 6.02 -18.40
C TRP A 257 10.24 4.89 -17.89
N ARG A 258 11.39 4.71 -18.55
CA ARG A 258 12.37 3.66 -18.23
C ARG A 258 13.50 4.13 -17.34
N HIS A 259 13.75 5.44 -17.32
CA HIS A 259 14.83 6.04 -16.57
C HIS A 259 14.30 6.47 -15.20
N SER A 260 15.05 6.17 -14.16
CA SER A 260 14.71 6.54 -12.79
C SER A 260 15.74 7.54 -12.30
N LEU A 261 15.27 8.55 -11.57
CA LEU A 261 16.14 9.45 -10.81
C LEU A 261 16.67 8.77 -9.54
N TYR A 262 15.92 7.78 -9.03
CA TYR A 262 16.28 6.98 -7.86
C TYR A 262 17.04 5.73 -8.28
N TYR A 263 18.20 5.49 -7.66
CA TYR A 263 19.02 4.31 -7.91
C TYR A 263 18.46 3.05 -7.21
N GLY A 264 17.72 3.23 -6.11
CA GLY A 264 17.22 2.15 -5.27
C GLY A 264 18.29 1.71 -4.28
N ILE A 265 19.28 0.98 -4.78
CA ILE A 265 20.47 0.60 -4.04
C ILE A 265 21.65 1.31 -4.66
N ARG A 266 22.41 2.02 -3.83
CA ARG A 266 23.64 2.70 -4.20
C ARG A 266 24.64 2.46 -3.09
N ASP A 267 25.86 2.05 -3.43
CA ASP A 267 26.95 1.99 -2.45
C ASP A 267 26.66 1.07 -1.23
N GLY A 268 25.96 -0.04 -1.49
CA GLY A 268 25.59 -1.03 -0.46
C GLY A 268 24.44 -0.61 0.45
N ILE A 269 23.77 0.52 0.18
CA ILE A 269 22.70 1.09 1.01
C ILE A 269 21.50 1.48 0.15
N HIS A 270 20.29 1.42 0.71
CA HIS A 270 19.10 1.95 0.05
C HIS A 270 19.07 3.48 0.13
N GLU A 271 19.12 4.14 -1.02
CA GLU A 271 19.11 5.60 -1.11
C GLU A 271 17.69 6.13 -0.93
N ILE A 272 17.50 6.99 0.06
CA ILE A 272 16.20 7.59 0.38
C ILE A 272 16.37 9.11 0.39
N ASN A 273 15.72 9.76 -0.57
CA ASN A 273 15.74 11.20 -0.73
C ASN A 273 14.43 11.80 -0.21
N GLY A 274 14.48 12.41 0.98
CA GLY A 274 13.30 12.92 1.68
C GLY A 274 13.54 14.22 2.44
N THR A 275 12.53 15.10 2.48
CA THR A 275 12.50 16.26 3.38
C THR A 275 12.04 15.87 4.80
N PHE A 276 12.38 16.70 5.78
CA PHE A 276 12.17 16.49 7.22
C PHE A 276 10.70 16.30 7.70
N GLY A 277 9.71 16.40 6.81
CA GLY A 277 8.32 16.03 7.06
C GLY A 277 8.00 14.54 6.89
N GLY A 278 9.01 13.72 6.54
CA GLY A 278 8.87 12.32 6.17
C GLY A 278 8.43 12.15 4.71
N THR A 279 8.96 11.16 4.02
CA THR A 279 8.42 10.70 2.73
C THR A 279 7.16 9.89 3.00
N SER A 280 6.10 10.10 2.22
CA SER A 280 4.95 9.20 2.23
C SER A 280 5.37 7.76 1.97
N GLY A 281 4.75 6.77 2.60
CA GLY A 281 5.13 5.36 2.46
C GLY A 281 5.12 4.84 1.02
N LEU A 282 4.20 5.32 0.17
CA LEU A 282 4.23 5.00 -1.27
C LEU A 282 5.42 5.62 -2.01
N GLU A 283 5.81 6.86 -1.66
CA GLU A 283 7.02 7.48 -2.21
C GLU A 283 8.27 6.72 -1.77
N HIS A 284 8.33 6.37 -0.49
CA HIS A 284 9.43 5.60 0.06
C HIS A 284 9.61 4.26 -0.68
N MET A 285 8.50 3.58 -1.04
CA MET A 285 8.56 2.38 -1.87
C MET A 285 9.10 2.63 -3.28
N THR A 286 8.78 3.77 -3.90
CA THR A 286 9.35 4.13 -5.21
C THR A 286 10.86 4.33 -5.16
N GLN A 287 11.34 4.95 -4.08
CA GLN A 287 12.76 5.21 -3.88
C GLN A 287 13.53 3.93 -3.61
N VAL A 288 13.05 3.08 -2.69
CA VAL A 288 13.66 1.77 -2.36
C VAL A 288 13.76 0.88 -3.60
N MET A 289 12.74 0.88 -4.47
CA MET A 289 12.77 0.12 -5.72
C MET A 289 13.69 0.70 -6.79
N GLY A 290 14.07 1.98 -6.69
CA GLY A 290 14.64 2.73 -7.79
C GLY A 290 13.66 2.86 -8.96
N ALA A 291 12.38 3.08 -8.65
CA ALA A 291 11.35 3.38 -9.65
C ALA A 291 11.35 4.89 -9.98
N PRO A 292 10.81 5.31 -11.14
CA PRO A 292 10.71 6.73 -11.50
C PRO A 292 9.94 7.57 -10.47
N VAL A 293 10.08 8.90 -10.54
CA VAL A 293 9.39 9.82 -9.62
C VAL A 293 7.86 9.64 -9.66
N THR A 294 7.16 10.04 -8.59
CA THR A 294 5.71 9.85 -8.39
C THR A 294 4.83 9.96 -9.63
N VAL A 295 4.98 11.04 -10.40
CA VAL A 295 4.18 11.33 -11.60
C VAL A 295 4.48 10.34 -12.72
N GLU A 296 5.76 10.10 -12.98
CA GLU A 296 6.22 9.16 -14.01
C GLU A 296 5.82 7.73 -13.65
N THR A 297 5.96 7.34 -12.38
CA THR A 297 5.49 6.04 -11.87
C THR A 297 4.00 5.87 -12.06
N TRP A 298 3.18 6.88 -11.75
CA TRP A 298 1.74 6.81 -11.99
C TRP A 298 1.39 6.68 -13.47
N THR A 299 2.06 7.41 -14.36
CA THR A 299 1.83 7.26 -15.81
C THR A 299 2.18 5.87 -16.32
N ASN A 300 3.24 5.25 -15.79
CA ASN A 300 3.60 3.87 -16.08
C ASN A 300 2.54 2.89 -15.59
N ILE A 301 2.04 3.07 -14.37
CA ILE A 301 0.98 2.26 -13.78
C ILE A 301 -0.31 2.39 -14.60
N ALA A 302 -0.74 3.61 -14.91
CA ALA A 302 -1.94 3.87 -15.70
C ALA A 302 -1.83 3.25 -17.11
N THR A 303 -0.66 3.38 -17.74
CA THR A 303 -0.40 2.80 -19.07
C THR A 303 -0.42 1.27 -19.01
N LEU A 304 0.27 0.66 -18.04
CA LEU A 304 0.25 -0.80 -17.85
C LEU A 304 -1.16 -1.30 -17.60
N ALA A 305 -1.96 -0.57 -16.84
CA ALA A 305 -3.33 -0.95 -16.56
C ALA A 305 -4.23 -0.92 -17.82
N VAL A 306 -4.08 0.10 -18.66
CA VAL A 306 -4.75 0.16 -19.97
C VAL A 306 -4.31 -0.99 -20.88
N VAL A 307 -3.01 -1.32 -20.90
CA VAL A 307 -2.49 -2.47 -21.65
C VAL A 307 -3.10 -3.78 -21.15
N ILE A 308 -3.19 -3.99 -19.84
CA ILE A 308 -3.82 -5.18 -19.26
C ILE A 308 -5.30 -5.26 -19.64
N LEU A 309 -6.04 -4.15 -19.59
CA LEU A 309 -7.44 -4.12 -20.02
C LEU A 309 -7.60 -4.50 -21.49
N ALA A 310 -6.73 -3.97 -22.36
CA ALA A 310 -6.71 -4.30 -23.79
C ALA A 310 -6.36 -5.78 -24.03
N LEU A 311 -5.39 -6.32 -23.29
CA LEU A 311 -5.01 -7.74 -23.36
C LEU A 311 -6.15 -8.65 -22.87
N LEU A 312 -6.83 -8.31 -21.77
CA LEU A 312 -8.00 -9.05 -21.29
C LEU A 312 -9.11 -9.08 -22.34
N TYR A 313 -9.40 -7.92 -22.95
CA TYR A 313 -10.36 -7.83 -24.05
C TYR A 313 -9.94 -8.71 -25.24
N ALA A 314 -8.68 -8.66 -25.65
CA ALA A 314 -8.16 -9.44 -26.76
C ALA A 314 -8.21 -10.95 -26.49
N VAL A 315 -7.87 -11.40 -25.28
CA VAL A 315 -7.94 -12.81 -24.87
C VAL A 315 -9.38 -13.33 -24.91
N ILE A 316 -10.34 -12.56 -24.39
CA ILE A 316 -11.75 -12.95 -24.41
C ILE A 316 -12.27 -13.01 -25.85
N GLN A 317 -11.93 -12.03 -26.69
CA GLN A 317 -12.31 -12.04 -28.11
C GLN A 317 -11.70 -13.24 -28.85
N ALA A 318 -10.40 -13.48 -28.69
CA ALA A 318 -9.72 -14.62 -29.32
C ALA A 318 -10.35 -15.96 -28.89
N GLY A 319 -10.67 -16.09 -27.60
CA GLY A 319 -11.35 -17.24 -27.03
C GLY A 319 -12.74 -17.51 -27.60
N LEU A 320 -13.50 -16.45 -27.90
CA LEU A 320 -14.81 -16.54 -28.55
C LEU A 320 -14.71 -16.90 -30.04
N HIS A 321 -13.62 -16.49 -30.70
CA HIS A 321 -13.39 -16.75 -32.13
C HIS A 321 -12.82 -18.15 -32.40
N LEU A 322 -12.07 -18.74 -31.46
CA LEU A 322 -11.48 -20.07 -31.63
C LEU A 322 -12.55 -21.16 -31.42
N ARG A 323 -12.81 -21.98 -32.44
CA ARG A 323 -13.87 -23.03 -32.39
C ARG A 323 -13.76 -23.97 -31.20
N TRP A 324 -12.54 -24.31 -30.79
CA TRP A 324 -12.28 -25.26 -29.70
C TRP A 324 -12.52 -24.69 -28.30
N THR A 325 -12.30 -23.38 -28.12
CA THR A 325 -12.55 -22.69 -26.84
C THR A 325 -13.89 -21.96 -26.83
N ARG A 326 -14.57 -21.87 -27.98
CA ARG A 326 -15.82 -21.13 -28.14
C ARG A 326 -16.90 -21.64 -27.21
N ASP A 327 -17.07 -22.96 -27.10
CA ASP A 327 -18.11 -23.55 -26.25
C ASP A 327 -17.80 -23.29 -24.76
N TRP A 328 -16.52 -23.28 -24.38
CA TRP A 328 -16.07 -22.92 -23.03
C TRP A 328 -16.32 -21.44 -22.71
N PHE A 329 -15.89 -20.52 -23.58
CA PHE A 329 -16.16 -19.09 -23.40
C PHE A 329 -17.64 -18.74 -23.52
N GLN A 330 -18.44 -19.53 -24.27
CA GLN A 330 -19.89 -19.36 -24.34
C GLN A 330 -20.61 -19.95 -23.13
N GLN A 331 -20.14 -21.03 -22.52
CA GLN A 331 -20.70 -21.55 -21.26
C GLN A 331 -20.35 -20.64 -20.09
N SER A 332 -19.06 -20.29 -19.94
CA SER A 332 -18.59 -19.31 -18.96
C SER A 332 -19.19 -17.93 -19.22
N GLY A 333 -19.38 -17.57 -20.50
CA GLY A 333 -20.00 -16.33 -20.97
C GLY A 333 -21.54 -16.30 -20.88
N ARG A 334 -22.24 -17.44 -20.92
CA ARG A 334 -23.71 -17.51 -20.82
C ARG A 334 -24.24 -16.99 -19.47
N TRP A 335 -23.40 -17.02 -18.43
CA TRP A 335 -23.66 -16.41 -17.12
C TRP A 335 -23.23 -14.93 -17.03
N MET A 336 -22.51 -14.44 -18.03
CA MET A 336 -21.92 -13.09 -18.08
C MET A 336 -22.54 -12.19 -19.16
N ILE A 337 -23.20 -12.79 -20.15
CA ILE A 337 -23.77 -12.11 -21.32
C ILE A 337 -25.28 -12.09 -21.14
N ASP A 338 -25.81 -10.93 -20.75
CA ASP A 338 -27.22 -10.61 -20.93
C ASP A 338 -27.57 -10.81 -22.42
N ARG A 339 -28.48 -11.75 -22.69
CA ARG A 339 -28.90 -12.24 -24.03
C ARG A 339 -29.43 -11.11 -24.93
N SER A 340 -29.66 -9.92 -24.36
CA SER A 340 -30.21 -8.73 -25.01
C SER A 340 -29.17 -7.76 -25.60
N SER A 341 -27.86 -7.92 -25.32
CA SER A 341 -26.84 -6.94 -25.73
C SER A 341 -26.00 -7.36 -26.94
N LYS A 342 -25.59 -6.38 -27.77
CA LYS A 342 -24.65 -6.58 -28.89
C LYS A 342 -23.38 -7.30 -28.39
N PRO A 343 -22.84 -8.30 -29.10
CA PRO A 343 -21.79 -9.19 -28.61
C PRO A 343 -20.55 -8.44 -28.07
N HIS A 344 -20.12 -7.38 -28.75
CA HIS A 344 -18.97 -6.57 -28.32
C HIS A 344 -19.21 -5.82 -26.99
N LYS A 345 -20.45 -5.36 -26.73
CA LYS A 345 -20.76 -4.66 -25.47
C LYS A 345 -20.67 -5.61 -24.29
N ALA A 346 -21.07 -6.86 -24.47
CA ALA A 346 -20.98 -7.88 -23.45
C ALA A 346 -19.52 -8.25 -23.15
N THR A 347 -18.68 -8.43 -24.18
CA THR A 347 -17.26 -8.74 -24.01
C THR A 347 -16.50 -7.64 -23.26
N ILE A 348 -16.71 -6.36 -23.62
CA ILE A 348 -16.11 -5.22 -22.94
C ILE A 348 -16.47 -5.23 -21.45
N TRP A 349 -17.73 -5.55 -21.14
CA TRP A 349 -18.21 -5.54 -19.78
C TRP A 349 -17.59 -6.66 -18.93
N VAL A 350 -17.43 -7.86 -19.50
CA VAL A 350 -16.72 -8.97 -18.84
C VAL A 350 -15.26 -8.62 -18.58
N ALA A 351 -14.58 -8.03 -19.57
CA ALA A 351 -13.20 -7.60 -19.41
C ALA A 351 -13.07 -6.54 -18.30
N LEU A 352 -13.96 -5.54 -18.28
CA LEU A 352 -13.98 -4.49 -17.28
C LEU A 352 -14.26 -5.04 -15.88
N ARG A 353 -15.16 -6.02 -15.75
CA ARG A 353 -15.42 -6.73 -14.49
C ARG A 353 -14.17 -7.36 -13.93
N VAL A 354 -13.54 -8.23 -14.72
CA VAL A 354 -12.32 -8.94 -14.32
C VAL A 354 -11.28 -7.91 -13.91
N TYR A 355 -11.04 -6.92 -14.78
CA TYR A 355 -10.10 -5.84 -14.52
C TYR A 355 -10.32 -5.13 -13.18
N LEU A 356 -11.55 -4.70 -12.88
CA LEU A 356 -11.87 -4.04 -11.61
C LEU A 356 -11.80 -5.01 -10.43
N SER A 357 -12.21 -6.26 -10.56
CA SER A 357 -12.11 -7.24 -9.48
C SER A 357 -10.67 -7.48 -9.01
N TYR A 358 -9.70 -7.52 -9.93
CA TYR A 358 -8.29 -7.79 -9.60
C TYR A 358 -7.46 -6.53 -9.31
N LEU A 359 -7.79 -5.40 -9.96
CA LEU A 359 -6.93 -4.21 -9.96
C LEU A 359 -7.57 -2.97 -9.32
N LEU A 360 -8.80 -3.05 -8.79
CA LEU A 360 -9.43 -1.89 -8.15
C LEU A 360 -8.60 -1.31 -7.01
N LEU A 361 -8.08 -2.16 -6.12
CA LEU A 361 -7.26 -1.72 -4.99
C LEU A 361 -5.99 -0.96 -5.44
N PRO A 362 -5.11 -1.53 -6.29
CA PRO A 362 -3.91 -0.81 -6.72
C PRO A 362 -4.21 0.43 -7.55
N LEU A 363 -5.22 0.38 -8.44
CA LEU A 363 -5.61 1.55 -9.23
C LEU A 363 -6.09 2.69 -8.34
N THR A 364 -6.96 2.40 -7.38
CA THR A 364 -7.48 3.42 -6.46
C THR A 364 -6.41 3.95 -5.53
N ALA A 365 -5.52 3.11 -5.01
CA ALA A 365 -4.39 3.54 -4.18
C ALA A 365 -3.44 4.49 -4.92
N TRP A 366 -2.94 4.07 -6.08
CA TRP A 366 -1.99 4.89 -6.84
C TRP A 366 -2.61 6.18 -7.40
N THR A 367 -3.88 6.14 -7.83
CA THR A 367 -4.57 7.35 -8.35
C THR A 367 -4.89 8.33 -7.24
N THR A 368 -5.36 7.88 -6.08
CA THR A 368 -5.68 8.79 -4.96
C THR A 368 -4.44 9.35 -4.29
N TYR A 369 -3.32 8.63 -4.33
CA TYR A 369 -2.02 9.18 -3.90
C TYR A 369 -1.60 10.42 -4.69
N GLN A 370 -1.93 10.47 -5.99
CA GLN A 370 -1.71 11.67 -6.82
C GLN A 370 -2.58 12.87 -6.42
N LEU A 371 -3.43 12.77 -5.40
CA LEU A 371 -4.20 13.88 -4.84
C LEU A 371 -3.65 14.38 -3.49
N ASP A 372 -2.61 13.78 -2.92
CA ASP A 372 -2.08 14.22 -1.60
C ASP A 372 -1.30 15.56 -1.67
N SER A 373 -0.73 15.86 -2.84
CA SER A 373 0.15 17.02 -3.11
C SER A 373 -0.33 17.82 -4.32
N VAL A 374 -1.65 18.06 -4.44
CA VAL A 374 -2.25 18.81 -5.56
C VAL A 374 -1.63 20.20 -5.74
N SER A 375 -1.24 20.87 -4.65
CA SER A 375 -0.69 22.24 -4.69
C SER A 375 0.66 22.33 -5.41
N LEU A 376 1.40 21.23 -5.53
CA LEU A 376 2.72 21.18 -6.15
C LEU A 376 2.65 20.74 -7.62
N ARG A 377 1.46 20.37 -8.11
CA ARG A 377 1.29 19.75 -9.43
C ARG A 377 0.55 20.67 -10.41
N PRO A 378 0.90 20.63 -11.71
CA PRO A 378 0.17 21.38 -12.72
C PRO A 378 -1.32 21.02 -12.75
N VAL A 379 -2.17 22.02 -13.05
CA VAL A 379 -3.64 21.88 -13.03
C VAL A 379 -4.13 20.78 -13.99
N TYR A 380 -3.55 20.69 -15.19
CA TYR A 380 -3.95 19.68 -16.18
C TYR A 380 -3.77 18.25 -15.67
N TYR A 381 -2.72 18.00 -14.90
CA TYR A 381 -2.42 16.69 -14.35
C TYR A 381 -3.43 16.30 -13.27
N THR A 382 -3.77 17.26 -12.40
CA THR A 382 -4.79 17.06 -11.36
C THR A 382 -6.16 16.76 -11.99
N ILE A 383 -6.55 17.47 -13.05
CA ILE A 383 -7.80 17.18 -13.78
C ILE A 383 -7.80 15.76 -14.31
N LEU A 384 -6.71 15.32 -14.94
CA LEU A 384 -6.58 13.94 -15.44
C LEU A 384 -6.76 12.89 -14.34
N VAL A 385 -6.13 13.08 -13.17
CA VAL A 385 -6.27 12.19 -12.03
C VAL A 385 -7.72 12.15 -11.53
N ILE A 386 -8.38 13.30 -11.41
CA ILE A 386 -9.79 13.39 -11.00
C ILE A 386 -10.69 12.64 -11.99
N VAL A 387 -10.44 12.78 -13.30
CA VAL A 387 -11.17 12.06 -14.34
C VAL A 387 -11.01 10.54 -14.17
N VAL A 388 -9.78 10.05 -13.92
CA VAL A 388 -9.54 8.62 -13.68
C VAL A 388 -10.27 8.13 -12.43
N VAL A 389 -10.24 8.88 -11.33
CA VAL A 389 -11.00 8.54 -10.11
C VAL A 389 -12.51 8.51 -10.39
N ALA A 390 -13.04 9.48 -11.13
CA ALA A 390 -14.44 9.50 -11.53
C ALA A 390 -14.81 8.29 -12.41
N LEU A 391 -13.94 7.90 -13.35
CA LEU A 391 -14.12 6.69 -14.16
C LEU A 391 -14.11 5.42 -13.32
N LEU A 392 -13.25 5.33 -12.30
CA LEU A 392 -13.25 4.22 -11.35
C LEU A 392 -14.55 4.18 -10.55
N ILE A 393 -15.04 5.32 -10.05
CA ILE A 393 -16.33 5.42 -9.34
C ILE A 393 -17.50 5.03 -10.25
N ILE A 394 -17.50 5.50 -11.50
CA ILE A 394 -18.54 5.16 -12.49
C ILE A 394 -18.47 3.67 -12.83
N GLY A 395 -17.27 3.11 -13.04
CA GLY A 395 -17.07 1.69 -13.30
C GLY A 395 -17.55 0.82 -12.14
N CYS A 396 -17.22 1.23 -10.92
CA CYS A 396 -17.70 0.66 -9.68
C CYS A 396 -19.23 0.70 -9.58
N TRP A 397 -19.82 1.88 -9.74
CA TRP A 397 -21.27 2.11 -9.68
C TRP A 397 -22.01 1.32 -10.75
N TRP A 398 -21.50 1.31 -11.97
CA TRP A 398 -22.07 0.58 -13.10
C TRP A 398 -22.00 -0.92 -12.85
N GLY A 399 -20.85 -1.43 -12.40
CA GLY A 399 -20.68 -2.85 -12.06
C GLY A 399 -21.69 -3.30 -11.00
N MET A 400 -21.85 -2.48 -9.97
CA MET A 400 -22.83 -2.67 -8.91
C MET A 400 -24.29 -2.62 -9.39
N SER A 401 -24.63 -1.68 -10.29
CA SER A 401 -26.02 -1.42 -10.71
C SER A 401 -26.61 -2.47 -11.66
N ARG A 402 -25.77 -3.17 -12.45
CA ARG A 402 -26.24 -4.15 -13.46
C ARG A 402 -26.50 -5.53 -12.86
N SER A 403 -25.61 -6.00 -11.99
CA SER A 403 -25.78 -7.25 -11.25
C SER A 403 -24.70 -7.32 -10.15
N PRO A 404 -25.06 -7.10 -8.88
CA PRO A 404 -24.11 -7.18 -7.76
C PRO A 404 -23.58 -8.60 -7.54
N GLN A 405 -24.40 -9.61 -7.88
CA GLN A 405 -24.07 -11.03 -7.81
C GLN A 405 -22.93 -11.36 -8.76
N ASP A 406 -23.01 -10.86 -9.99
CA ASP A 406 -22.05 -11.21 -11.02
C ASP A 406 -20.70 -10.47 -10.85
N MET A 407 -20.69 -9.31 -10.16
CA MET A 407 -19.44 -8.63 -9.77
C MET A 407 -18.81 -9.25 -8.52
N GLY A 408 -19.62 -9.61 -7.52
CA GLY A 408 -19.18 -10.31 -6.31
C GLY A 408 -18.73 -11.75 -6.55
N TYR A 409 -19.16 -12.36 -7.66
CA TYR A 409 -18.86 -13.74 -8.07
C TYR A 409 -17.35 -14.08 -8.06
N LEU A 410 -16.48 -13.11 -8.35
CA LEU A 410 -15.02 -13.30 -8.38
C LEU A 410 -14.33 -13.02 -7.03
N LEU A 411 -15.03 -12.37 -6.09
CA LEU A 411 -14.48 -11.97 -4.78
C LEU A 411 -15.06 -12.77 -3.62
N VAL A 412 -16.19 -13.45 -3.82
CA VAL A 412 -16.98 -14.09 -2.77
C VAL A 412 -17.27 -15.53 -3.19
N ASP A 413 -16.63 -16.49 -2.53
CA ASP A 413 -17.00 -17.89 -2.64
C ASP A 413 -18.34 -18.13 -1.92
N ASN A 414 -19.15 -19.09 -2.39
CA ASN A 414 -20.55 -19.25 -1.96
C ASN A 414 -20.69 -19.28 -0.42
N LEU A 415 -21.25 -18.22 0.17
CA LEU A 415 -21.80 -18.29 1.52
C LEU A 415 -22.93 -19.33 1.50
N HIS A 416 -22.90 -20.25 2.46
CA HIS A 416 -23.73 -21.46 2.55
C HIS A 416 -25.13 -21.29 1.93
N LYS A 417 -25.39 -22.01 0.82
CA LYS A 417 -26.70 -22.06 0.17
C LYS A 417 -27.68 -22.74 1.11
N GLN A 418 -28.63 -21.98 1.65
CA GLN A 418 -29.70 -22.57 2.47
C GLN A 418 -30.80 -23.24 1.62
N THR A 419 -30.85 -23.01 0.30
CA THR A 419 -31.68 -23.75 -0.66
C THR A 419 -31.25 -23.46 -2.12
N PRO A 420 -31.55 -24.34 -3.09
CA PRO A 420 -31.09 -24.19 -4.48
C PRO A 420 -31.87 -23.19 -5.35
N GLU A 421 -33.03 -22.68 -4.92
CA GLU A 421 -33.94 -21.97 -5.84
C GLU A 421 -33.89 -20.44 -5.85
N GLU A 422 -33.28 -19.74 -4.88
CA GLU A 422 -33.11 -18.28 -4.99
C GLU A 422 -31.79 -17.78 -4.37
N PRO A 423 -31.08 -16.85 -5.03
CA PRO A 423 -29.91 -16.20 -4.44
C PRO A 423 -30.36 -15.38 -3.22
N SER A 424 -29.75 -15.62 -2.07
CA SER A 424 -30.10 -14.90 -0.86
C SER A 424 -29.78 -13.41 -1.02
N ARG A 425 -30.74 -12.54 -0.72
CA ARG A 425 -30.58 -11.08 -0.66
C ARG A 425 -29.37 -10.65 0.19
N THR A 426 -28.98 -11.49 1.15
CA THR A 426 -27.79 -11.39 2.01
C THR A 426 -26.47 -11.41 1.22
N GLN A 427 -26.35 -12.24 0.19
CA GLN A 427 -25.16 -12.34 -0.66
C GLN A 427 -24.93 -11.08 -1.49
N ASP A 428 -25.99 -10.45 -1.96
CA ASP A 428 -25.93 -9.18 -2.68
C ASP A 428 -25.35 -8.09 -1.78
N TYR A 429 -25.92 -7.92 -0.59
CA TYR A 429 -25.43 -6.95 0.40
C TYR A 429 -23.97 -7.18 0.77
N TYR A 430 -23.57 -8.43 0.95
CA TYR A 430 -22.17 -8.77 1.23
C TYR A 430 -21.24 -8.38 0.07
N SER A 431 -21.63 -8.67 -1.17
CA SER A 431 -20.86 -8.31 -2.37
C SER A 431 -20.70 -6.80 -2.52
N TYR A 432 -21.78 -6.04 -2.28
CA TYR A 432 -21.73 -4.57 -2.25
C TYR A 432 -20.73 -4.05 -1.21
N VAL A 433 -20.82 -4.57 0.02
CA VAL A 433 -19.95 -4.12 1.11
C VAL A 433 -18.49 -4.46 0.82
N THR A 434 -18.19 -5.67 0.37
CA THR A 434 -16.83 -6.09 0.03
C THR A 434 -16.21 -5.18 -1.03
N PHE A 435 -16.97 -4.83 -2.06
CA PHE A 435 -16.50 -3.97 -3.13
C PHE A 435 -16.32 -2.50 -2.70
N ILE A 436 -17.26 -1.96 -1.91
CA ILE A 436 -17.14 -0.62 -1.31
C ILE A 436 -15.92 -0.56 -0.40
N LEU A 437 -15.69 -1.60 0.42
CA LEU A 437 -14.51 -1.69 1.28
C LEU A 437 -13.22 -1.82 0.48
N LEU A 438 -13.21 -2.53 -0.65
CA LEU A 438 -12.04 -2.61 -1.53
C LEU A 438 -11.66 -1.23 -2.09
N PHE A 439 -12.66 -0.49 -2.59
CA PHE A 439 -12.45 0.89 -3.04
C PHE A 439 -12.00 1.79 -1.89
N ALA A 440 -12.66 1.71 -0.73
CA ALA A 440 -12.33 2.51 0.44
C ALA A 440 -10.90 2.24 0.93
N ARG A 441 -10.45 0.97 0.96
CA ARG A 441 -9.07 0.61 1.30
C ARG A 441 -8.06 1.30 0.39
N GLY A 442 -8.29 1.27 -0.93
CA GLY A 442 -7.38 1.95 -1.86
C GLY A 442 -7.37 3.47 -1.66
N VAL A 443 -8.53 4.10 -1.44
CA VAL A 443 -8.61 5.52 -1.09
C VAL A 443 -7.88 5.83 0.22
N ILE A 444 -7.99 4.97 1.24
CA ILE A 444 -7.29 5.15 2.51
C ILE A 444 -5.78 4.99 2.32
N ILE A 445 -5.34 3.96 1.61
CA ILE A 445 -3.92 3.69 1.35
C ILE A 445 -3.30 4.84 0.55
N GLY A 446 -3.95 5.33 -0.52
CA GLY A 446 -3.39 6.39 -1.35
C GLY A 446 -3.62 7.80 -0.79
N GLY A 447 -4.86 8.10 -0.42
CA GLY A 447 -5.31 9.45 -0.09
C GLY A 447 -5.01 9.91 1.35
N LEU A 448 -4.70 9.01 2.28
CA LEU A 448 -4.35 9.36 3.66
C LEU A 448 -2.84 9.23 3.96
N GLN A 449 -1.97 9.24 2.93
CA GLN A 449 -0.53 9.12 3.10
C GLN A 449 0.08 10.18 4.03
N ARG A 450 -0.43 11.42 4.04
CA ARG A 450 0.01 12.46 4.99
C ARG A 450 -0.32 12.15 6.47
N PHE A 451 -1.31 11.30 6.74
CA PHE A 451 -1.81 11.01 8.10
C PHE A 451 -1.72 9.51 8.44
N GLY A 452 -0.50 8.98 8.57
CA GLY A 452 -0.25 7.55 8.81
C GLY A 452 -1.05 6.91 9.96
N THR A 453 -1.21 7.60 11.08
CA THR A 453 -2.02 7.10 12.20
C THR A 453 -3.50 6.95 11.83
N VAL A 454 -4.08 7.94 11.14
CA VAL A 454 -5.49 7.89 10.69
C VAL A 454 -5.66 6.86 9.58
N GLN A 455 -4.67 6.74 8.70
CA GLN A 455 -4.59 5.72 7.65
C GLN A 455 -4.69 4.31 8.25
N LEU A 456 -3.88 4.00 9.27
CA LEU A 456 -3.88 2.70 9.93
C LEU A 456 -5.23 2.39 10.61
N PHE A 457 -5.73 3.29 11.45
CA PHE A 457 -7.01 3.05 12.16
C PHE A 457 -8.19 2.91 11.20
N SER A 458 -8.19 3.63 10.08
CA SER A 458 -9.23 3.51 9.05
C SER A 458 -9.18 2.15 8.36
N LEU A 459 -7.98 1.62 8.06
CA LEU A 459 -7.81 0.27 7.51
C LEU A 459 -8.27 -0.81 8.50
N MET A 460 -7.92 -0.67 9.78
CA MET A 460 -8.38 -1.59 10.83
C MET A 460 -9.92 -1.58 10.92
N ALA A 461 -10.54 -0.41 10.84
CA ALA A 461 -12.00 -0.30 10.80
C ALA A 461 -12.58 -1.01 9.56
N CYS A 462 -11.96 -0.89 8.38
CA CYS A 462 -12.38 -1.64 7.20
C CYS A 462 -12.33 -3.17 7.41
N GLU A 463 -11.27 -3.69 8.03
CA GLU A 463 -11.17 -5.13 8.32
C GLU A 463 -12.20 -5.59 9.36
N VAL A 464 -12.44 -4.80 10.42
CA VAL A 464 -13.47 -5.11 11.42
C VAL A 464 -14.87 -5.08 10.81
N ILE A 465 -15.17 -4.12 9.94
CA ILE A 465 -16.44 -4.07 9.21
C ILE A 465 -16.58 -5.31 8.32
N GLN A 466 -15.53 -5.70 7.58
CA GLN A 466 -15.57 -6.91 6.74
C GLN A 466 -15.81 -8.19 7.58
N LEU A 467 -15.13 -8.36 8.71
CA LEU A 467 -15.34 -9.48 9.62
C LEU A 467 -16.74 -9.47 10.23
N GLY A 468 -17.26 -8.30 10.60
CA GLY A 468 -18.62 -8.14 11.12
C GLY A 468 -19.68 -8.53 10.09
N PHE A 469 -19.50 -8.14 8.83
CA PHE A 469 -20.39 -8.53 7.73
C PHE A 469 -20.27 -10.02 7.40
N LEU A 470 -19.08 -10.61 7.45
CA LEU A 470 -18.87 -12.06 7.32
C LEU A 470 -19.60 -12.83 8.43
N ALA A 471 -19.46 -12.40 9.68
CA ALA A 471 -20.12 -13.02 10.83
C ALA A 471 -21.64 -12.88 10.76
N TRP A 472 -22.15 -11.74 10.30
CA TRP A 472 -23.58 -11.52 10.09
C TRP A 472 -24.14 -12.38 8.97
N ALA A 473 -23.44 -12.44 7.83
CA ALA A 473 -23.90 -13.17 6.67
C ALA A 473 -23.79 -14.70 6.84
N GLY A 474 -22.88 -15.18 7.70
CA GLY A 474 -22.61 -16.60 7.95
C GLY A 474 -22.85 -17.05 9.39
N ALA A 475 -23.87 -16.51 10.07
CA ALA A 475 -24.14 -16.72 11.51
C ALA A 475 -23.95 -18.19 11.97
N THR A 476 -22.77 -18.46 12.53
CA THR A 476 -22.36 -19.54 13.44
C THR A 476 -22.30 -20.99 12.91
N SER A 477 -21.35 -21.33 12.04
CA SER A 477 -20.79 -22.71 12.03
C SER A 477 -19.31 -22.85 11.62
N GLU A 478 -18.70 -21.90 10.90
CA GLU A 478 -17.28 -22.06 10.51
C GLU A 478 -16.43 -20.80 10.76
N LEU A 479 -16.01 -20.62 12.02
CA LEU A 479 -14.96 -19.68 12.42
C LEU A 479 -13.62 -19.91 11.68
N LEU A 480 -13.43 -21.09 11.08
CA LEU A 480 -12.28 -21.46 10.25
C LEU A 480 -12.50 -21.29 8.74
N SER A 481 -13.57 -20.61 8.32
CA SER A 481 -13.75 -20.35 6.89
C SER A 481 -12.62 -19.47 6.32
N LYS A 482 -12.18 -19.79 5.11
CA LYS A 482 -11.08 -19.08 4.41
C LYS A 482 -11.20 -17.54 4.44
N PRO A 483 -12.36 -16.91 4.12
CA PRO A 483 -12.45 -15.46 4.12
C PRO A 483 -12.29 -14.85 5.53
N VAL A 484 -12.72 -15.55 6.58
CA VAL A 484 -12.50 -15.13 7.97
C VAL A 484 -11.03 -15.23 8.34
N LEU A 485 -10.35 -16.32 7.95
CA LEU A 485 -8.91 -16.47 8.19
C LEU A 485 -8.08 -15.42 7.46
N ILE A 486 -8.40 -15.11 6.20
CA ILE A 486 -7.68 -14.09 5.42
C ILE A 486 -7.92 -12.70 6.01
N ALA A 487 -9.16 -12.32 6.30
CA ALA A 487 -9.48 -11.04 6.91
C ALA A 487 -8.88 -10.93 8.33
N GLY A 488 -8.89 -12.02 9.10
CA GLY A 488 -8.24 -12.11 10.40
C GLY A 488 -6.72 -11.95 10.32
N ALA A 489 -6.07 -12.58 9.34
CA ALA A 489 -4.62 -12.41 9.11
C ALA A 489 -4.27 -10.96 8.74
N ARG A 490 -5.08 -10.32 7.88
CA ARG A 490 -4.92 -8.89 7.53
C ARG A 490 -5.09 -7.99 8.75
N LEU A 491 -6.12 -8.22 9.56
CA LEU A 491 -6.34 -7.48 10.80
C LEU A 491 -5.18 -7.66 11.79
N SER A 492 -4.67 -8.88 11.95
CA SER A 492 -3.50 -9.18 12.78
C SER A 492 -2.26 -8.44 12.29
N ALA A 493 -2.00 -8.41 10.98
CA ALA A 493 -0.89 -7.65 10.41
C ALA A 493 -1.02 -6.15 10.69
N LEU A 494 -2.22 -5.58 10.55
CA LEU A 494 -2.47 -4.17 10.90
C LEU A 494 -2.35 -3.90 12.41
N LEU A 495 -2.72 -4.86 13.27
CA LEU A 495 -2.53 -4.77 14.71
C LEU A 495 -1.05 -4.74 15.09
N LEU A 496 -0.21 -5.54 14.43
CA LEU A 496 1.24 -5.49 14.62
C LEU A 496 1.82 -4.12 14.24
N CYS A 497 1.25 -3.45 13.23
CA CYS A 497 1.64 -2.10 12.83
C CYS A 497 1.39 -1.03 13.92
N LEU A 498 0.56 -1.30 14.94
CA LEU A 498 0.36 -0.37 16.06
C LEU A 498 1.65 -0.15 16.86
N GLY A 499 2.53 -1.16 16.93
CA GLY A 499 3.83 -1.03 17.60
C GLY A 499 4.78 -0.05 16.92
N MET A 500 4.49 0.32 15.66
CA MET A 500 5.29 1.21 14.83
C MET A 500 4.86 2.69 14.97
N ILE A 501 3.88 2.97 15.83
CA ILE A 501 3.45 4.34 16.14
C ILE A 501 4.30 4.86 17.31
N PRO A 502 5.15 5.88 17.09
CA PRO A 502 6.09 6.36 18.11
C PRO A 502 5.40 6.88 19.39
N ASP A 503 4.24 7.52 19.26
CA ASP A 503 3.53 8.11 20.40
C ASP A 503 2.84 7.07 21.30
N LEU A 504 2.47 5.91 20.76
CA LEU A 504 1.77 4.88 21.54
C LEU A 504 2.74 4.08 22.42
N TRP A 505 3.94 3.81 21.89
CA TRP A 505 4.96 3.03 22.58
C TRP A 505 5.51 3.75 23.81
N THR A 506 5.75 5.07 23.73
CA THR A 506 6.25 5.86 24.85
C THR A 506 5.27 5.87 26.03
N HIS A 507 3.96 5.93 25.77
CA HIS A 507 2.93 5.86 26.81
C HIS A 507 2.81 4.46 27.44
N ILE A 508 2.93 3.38 26.66
CA ILE A 508 2.91 2.00 27.17
C ILE A 508 4.18 1.70 27.98
N ALA A 509 5.35 2.11 27.49
CA ALA A 509 6.62 1.97 28.21
C ALA A 509 6.64 2.78 29.51
N ALA A 510 6.03 3.97 29.51
CA ALA A 510 5.86 4.77 30.72
C ALA A 510 4.87 4.14 31.72
N SER A 511 3.81 3.45 31.26
CA SER A 511 2.87 2.76 32.16
C SER A 511 3.41 1.45 32.71
N LEU A 512 4.44 0.87 32.08
CA LEU A 512 5.07 -0.39 32.50
C LEU A 512 6.28 -0.21 33.44
N ARG A 513 6.74 1.03 33.71
CA ARG A 513 7.72 1.27 34.78
C ARG A 513 7.00 1.37 36.13
N PRO A 514 7.25 0.48 37.11
CA PRO A 514 6.84 0.74 38.48
C PRO A 514 7.58 1.99 38.98
N SER A 515 6.81 3.01 39.36
CA SER A 515 7.34 4.27 39.88
C SER A 515 8.04 4.01 41.22
N PRO A 516 9.35 4.29 41.37
CA PRO A 516 9.93 4.40 42.70
C PRO A 516 9.41 5.71 43.30
N THR A 517 8.70 5.60 44.43
CA THR A 517 8.31 6.73 45.26
C THR A 517 9.56 7.43 45.78
N LEU A 518 9.95 8.54 45.17
CA LEU A 518 10.93 9.47 45.74
C LEU A 518 10.26 10.84 45.92
N LYS A 519 10.02 11.19 47.19
CA LYS A 519 9.53 12.50 47.62
C LYS A 519 10.52 13.58 47.17
N THR A 520 10.07 14.53 46.37
CA THR A 520 10.79 15.79 46.13
C THR A 520 10.31 16.87 47.11
N PRO A 521 11.22 17.63 47.76
CA PRO A 521 10.84 18.81 48.50
C PRO A 521 10.62 19.99 47.54
N ASN A 522 9.65 20.80 47.95
CA ASN A 522 9.23 22.10 47.46
C ASN A 522 10.37 22.96 46.86
N ASN A 523 10.26 23.34 45.59
CA ASN A 523 10.95 24.53 45.09
C ASN A 523 10.06 25.30 44.10
N LYS A 524 9.50 26.41 44.59
CA LYS A 524 8.86 27.46 43.80
C LYS A 524 9.98 28.24 43.09
N ASN A 525 10.04 28.16 41.77
CA ASN A 525 10.31 29.27 40.83
C ASN A 525 10.69 28.72 39.45
N ARG A 526 9.80 28.87 38.46
CA ARG A 526 10.17 28.84 37.04
C ARG A 526 9.28 29.81 36.26
N PRO A 527 9.85 30.66 35.38
CA PRO A 527 9.09 31.63 34.60
C PRO A 527 8.44 30.99 33.36
N ASN A 528 7.45 31.71 32.83
CA ASN A 528 6.49 31.31 31.81
C ASN A 528 7.12 30.97 30.44
N GLU A 529 6.76 29.81 29.89
CA GLU A 529 6.93 29.45 28.47
C GLU A 529 5.57 29.52 27.72
N PRO A 530 5.54 29.83 26.41
CA PRO A 530 4.32 30.16 25.70
C PRO A 530 3.56 28.91 25.21
N LYS A 531 2.26 28.86 25.54
CA LYS A 531 1.32 27.85 25.06
C LYS A 531 0.90 28.12 23.61
N HIS A 532 1.55 27.50 22.62
CA HIS A 532 1.04 27.50 21.25
C HIS A 532 1.27 26.18 20.48
N HIS A 533 0.78 25.04 21.00
CA HIS A 533 0.48 23.88 20.13
C HIS A 533 -0.64 22.93 20.59
N GLY A 534 -1.07 22.97 21.86
CA GLY A 534 -2.08 22.05 22.40
C GLY A 534 -3.55 22.30 22.02
N SER A 535 -3.88 23.36 21.29
CA SER A 535 -5.28 23.75 21.02
C SER A 535 -5.92 22.98 19.85
N ARG A 536 -5.19 22.70 18.77
CA ARG A 536 -5.76 22.02 17.58
C ARG A 536 -6.05 20.54 17.81
N GLN A 537 -5.22 19.86 18.60
CA GLN A 537 -5.35 18.43 18.87
C GLN A 537 -6.51 18.12 19.85
N LYS A 538 -6.72 18.98 20.86
CA LYS A 538 -7.90 18.90 21.75
C LYS A 538 -9.20 19.15 20.98
N GLN A 539 -9.19 20.05 20.01
CA GLN A 539 -10.38 20.36 19.19
C GLN A 539 -10.72 19.24 18.19
N GLN A 540 -9.73 18.46 17.74
CA GLN A 540 -9.95 17.26 16.91
C GLN A 540 -10.44 16.05 17.71
N SER A 541 -9.90 15.83 18.92
CA SER A 541 -10.39 14.81 19.86
C SER A 541 -11.87 15.00 20.20
N ILE A 542 -12.30 16.24 20.45
CA ILE A 542 -13.70 16.57 20.74
C ILE A 542 -14.61 16.37 19.50
N LYS A 543 -14.11 16.64 18.29
CA LYS A 543 -14.86 16.37 17.04
C LYS A 543 -15.01 14.87 16.77
N LEU A 544 -13.99 14.07 17.02
CA LEU A 544 -14.02 12.61 16.86
C LEU A 544 -14.92 11.94 17.90
N SER A 545 -14.87 12.40 19.15
CA SER A 545 -15.78 11.96 20.22
C SER A 545 -17.24 12.29 19.90
N LYS A 546 -17.52 13.50 19.37
CA LYS A 546 -18.88 13.86 18.89
C LYS A 546 -19.34 13.02 17.70
N LEU A 547 -18.45 12.67 16.77
CA LEU A 547 -18.78 11.82 15.62
C LEU A 547 -19.10 10.38 16.06
N LEU A 548 -18.33 9.83 17.01
CA LEU A 548 -18.57 8.51 17.62
C LEU A 548 -19.86 8.49 18.46
N LEU A 549 -20.17 9.57 19.17
CA LEU A 549 -21.45 9.74 19.88
C LEU A 549 -22.64 9.84 18.91
N LEU A 550 -22.49 10.53 17.78
CA LEU A 550 -23.53 10.59 16.74
C LEU A 550 -23.74 9.23 16.05
N LEU A 551 -22.68 8.47 15.78
CA LEU A 551 -22.77 7.10 15.29
C LEU A 551 -23.49 6.18 16.29
N ARG A 552 -23.18 6.31 17.58
CA ARG A 552 -23.84 5.55 18.65
C ARG A 552 -25.30 5.95 18.85
N GLN A 553 -25.66 7.23 18.69
CA GLN A 553 -27.02 7.73 18.92
C GLN A 553 -27.95 7.64 17.69
N GLN A 554 -27.44 7.68 16.46
CA GLN A 554 -28.30 7.62 15.26
C GLN A 554 -28.42 6.23 14.64
N ILE A 555 -27.34 5.43 14.67
CA ILE A 555 -27.31 4.16 13.92
C ILE A 555 -27.72 2.99 14.82
N LEU A 556 -27.24 2.95 16.06
CA LEU A 556 -27.52 1.85 17.00
C LEU A 556 -29.01 1.69 17.38
N PRO A 557 -29.79 2.75 17.67
CA PRO A 557 -31.21 2.58 17.98
C PRO A 557 -32.08 2.29 16.74
N ARG A 558 -31.68 2.74 15.54
CA ARG A 558 -32.34 2.35 14.28
C ARG A 558 -32.11 0.88 13.93
N PHE A 559 -30.95 0.33 14.31
CA PHE A 559 -30.67 -1.11 14.21
C PHE A 559 -31.47 -1.91 15.24
N ARG A 560 -31.55 -1.44 16.49
CA ARG A 560 -32.30 -2.10 17.57
C ARG A 560 -33.82 -2.11 17.33
N ALA A 561 -34.37 -1.03 16.78
CA ALA A 561 -35.80 -0.91 16.45
C ALA A 561 -36.23 -1.76 15.23
N ARG A 562 -35.28 -2.15 14.37
CA ARG A 562 -35.53 -3.01 13.21
C ARG A 562 -35.40 -4.50 13.56
N ILE A 563 -34.62 -4.85 14.58
CA ILE A 563 -34.51 -6.22 15.14
C ILE A 563 -35.74 -6.60 15.97
N ALA A 564 -36.33 -5.66 16.72
CA ALA A 564 -37.53 -5.92 17.53
C ALA A 564 -38.82 -6.13 16.72
N ARG A 565 -38.80 -5.90 15.39
CA ARG A 565 -39.99 -5.98 14.53
C ARG A 565 -40.10 -7.28 13.73
N THR A 566 -39.18 -8.23 13.94
CA THR A 566 -39.10 -9.52 13.24
C THR A 566 -38.98 -10.72 14.20
N SER A 567 -39.66 -10.65 15.34
CA SER A 567 -39.89 -11.83 16.20
C SER A 567 -41.40 -12.06 16.27
N PRO A 568 -41.95 -13.13 15.66
CA PRO A 568 -43.35 -13.48 15.86
C PRO A 568 -43.51 -14.21 17.19
N ASP A 569 -44.52 -13.78 17.95
CA ASP A 569 -44.94 -14.39 19.21
C ASP A 569 -45.39 -15.85 19.01
N ILE A 570 -44.93 -16.69 19.93
CA ILE A 570 -45.35 -18.06 20.16
C ILE A 570 -46.61 -18.04 21.00
N LEU A 571 -47.71 -18.65 20.55
CA LEU A 571 -48.81 -19.23 21.35
C LEU A 571 -49.72 -20.12 20.45
N PRO A 572 -50.48 -21.09 20.99
CA PRO A 572 -50.32 -22.51 20.66
C PRO A 572 -51.49 -23.10 19.85
N LEU A 573 -51.26 -24.34 19.39
CA LEU A 573 -52.14 -25.17 18.57
C LEU A 573 -53.56 -25.40 19.12
N SER A 574 -54.54 -25.41 18.20
CA SER A 574 -55.79 -26.20 18.28
C SER A 574 -56.36 -26.42 16.85
N PRO A 575 -57.11 -27.51 16.56
CA PRO A 575 -56.98 -28.32 15.34
C PRO A 575 -58.05 -28.03 14.24
N PRO A 576 -58.10 -28.76 13.11
CA PRO A 576 -58.45 -28.22 11.79
C PRO A 576 -59.94 -28.16 11.48
N ARG A 577 -60.35 -27.19 10.66
CA ARG A 577 -61.60 -27.24 9.90
C ARG A 577 -61.33 -27.17 8.40
N LYS A 578 -61.76 -28.23 7.72
CA LYS A 578 -61.97 -28.31 6.27
C LYS A 578 -62.87 -27.15 5.81
N ILE A 579 -62.63 -26.57 4.63
CA ILE A 579 -63.66 -26.16 3.66
C ILE A 579 -63.04 -25.88 2.27
N CYS A 580 -63.61 -26.59 1.30
CA CYS A 580 -63.71 -26.44 -0.16
C CYS A 580 -62.86 -25.41 -0.92
N ILE A 581 -62.12 -25.94 -1.90
CA ILE A 581 -61.73 -25.24 -3.13
C ILE A 581 -62.96 -25.09 -4.02
N LYS A 582 -63.32 -23.85 -4.36
CA LYS A 582 -64.28 -23.53 -5.42
C LYS A 582 -63.53 -22.89 -6.57
N SER A 583 -63.46 -23.61 -7.68
CA SER A 583 -63.03 -23.14 -9.00
C SER A 583 -63.86 -21.93 -9.41
N LEU A 584 -63.23 -20.83 -9.80
CA LEU A 584 -63.88 -19.74 -10.51
C LEU A 584 -63.04 -19.33 -11.73
N SER A 585 -63.53 -19.79 -12.88
CA SER A 585 -63.16 -19.35 -14.22
C SER A 585 -63.72 -17.95 -14.48
N ILE A 586 -62.87 -17.00 -14.88
CA ILE A 586 -63.31 -15.74 -15.54
C ILE A 586 -62.37 -15.42 -16.71
N ARG A 587 -62.99 -15.15 -17.85
CA ARG A 587 -62.46 -14.86 -19.19
C ARG A 587 -61.75 -13.49 -19.33
N PRO A 588 -61.00 -13.27 -20.43
CA PRO A 588 -60.20 -12.07 -20.68
C PRO A 588 -60.94 -11.00 -21.51
N THR A 589 -60.61 -9.73 -21.26
CA THR A 589 -60.88 -8.51 -22.06
C THR A 589 -60.14 -7.38 -21.31
N THR A 590 -59.43 -6.39 -21.85
CA THR A 590 -59.31 -5.81 -23.20
C THR A 590 -58.07 -4.90 -23.19
N ALA A 591 -57.44 -4.75 -24.35
CA ALA A 591 -56.35 -3.82 -24.61
C ALA A 591 -56.79 -2.35 -24.48
N ARG A 592 -55.90 -1.49 -23.96
CA ARG A 592 -55.80 -0.08 -24.36
C ARG A 592 -54.34 0.36 -24.38
N ALA A 593 -53.90 0.70 -25.58
CA ALA A 593 -52.68 1.43 -25.88
C ALA A 593 -52.80 2.88 -25.39
N LEU A 594 -51.71 3.42 -24.84
CA LEU A 594 -51.46 4.86 -24.83
C LEU A 594 -50.05 5.13 -25.35
N ARG A 595 -50.03 5.92 -26.42
CA ARG A 595 -48.91 6.43 -27.22
C ARG A 595 -48.38 7.72 -26.59
N ILE A 596 -47.28 8.27 -27.15
CA ILE A 596 -46.71 9.64 -27.03
C ILE A 596 -45.40 9.64 -26.19
N THR A 597 -44.21 10.05 -26.66
CA THR A 597 -43.73 10.62 -27.95
C THR A 597 -42.22 10.44 -28.04
N LEU A 598 -41.71 10.08 -29.22
CA LEU A 598 -40.33 10.30 -29.63
C LEU A 598 -40.08 11.80 -29.86
N PHE A 599 -38.93 12.31 -29.40
CA PHE A 599 -38.28 13.45 -30.02
C PHE A 599 -36.96 12.97 -30.65
N THR A 600 -36.80 13.27 -31.93
CA THR A 600 -35.63 12.96 -32.74
C THR A 600 -34.93 14.26 -33.14
N ALA A 601 -33.59 14.20 -33.08
CA ALA A 601 -32.60 14.93 -33.89
C ALA A 601 -32.42 16.47 -33.64
N PRO A 602 -31.26 17.08 -34.03
CA PRO A 602 -30.24 16.55 -34.94
C PRO A 602 -28.76 16.70 -34.52
N SER A 603 -27.97 15.87 -35.18
CA SER A 603 -26.52 15.92 -35.42
C SER A 603 -26.11 17.06 -36.36
N ALA A 604 -24.97 17.72 -36.11
CA ALA A 604 -24.08 18.28 -37.12
C ALA A 604 -22.70 18.71 -36.54
N PHE A 605 -21.68 18.66 -37.41
CA PHE A 605 -20.27 19.10 -37.30
C PHE A 605 -19.29 18.09 -36.67
N SER A 606 -18.51 17.31 -37.42
CA SER A 606 -17.61 17.49 -38.59
C SER A 606 -16.15 17.69 -38.18
N VAL A 607 -15.34 16.84 -38.80
CA VAL A 607 -13.87 16.71 -38.80
C VAL A 607 -13.18 18.04 -39.14
N VAL A 608 -12.25 18.47 -38.28
CA VAL A 608 -10.82 18.78 -38.54
C VAL A 608 -10.07 18.54 -37.25
#